data_AF-K7F596-F1
#
_entry.id   AF-K7F596-F1
#
_cell.length_a   1.000
_cell.length_b   1.000
_cell.length_c   1.000
_cell.angle_alpha   90.00
_cell.angle_beta   90.00
_cell.angle_gamma   90.00
#
_symmetry.space_group_name_H-M   'P 1'
#
loop_
_entity.id
_entity.type
_entity.pdbx_description
1 polymer ?
#
loop_
_entity_poly.entity_id
_entity_poly.type
_entity_poly.pdbx_seq_one_letter_code
_entity_poly.pdbx_strand_id
1 'polypeptide(L)'
;PGLEAACGPEGCYVVFFQRRSFLESWRSCRELGGNLATLKRHEEAAQVAGLLQATGPGTGQQRLFWIGLQRQPRQCFPQRPLRGFTWTTGNQDTFYTNWARAEPAGGAACSASRCVVLTYGPATQENFQWLEGSCTLPVDGYLCQFSFTSMCPGLATEETRTVNYRTPFGQVNGPLSHIPFGTVASVACGSTAPISVLCMQKDDGSVGWSKEEPLCGEEDGDWCEGDNGGCQQLCVDEGPSYSCECHAGHALLPDGRSCADECGSAPCEHQCENTEGSYLCMCHLGFSPAEEAPQNCVDNDECQIPGVCQQMCVNYVGGFECYCTEGYELEADGISC
;
A
#
# COMPACT_ATOMS: atom_id res chain seq x y z
N PRO A 1 9.96 10.77 4.91
CA PRO A 1 9.12 11.93 4.51
C PRO A 1 7.66 11.50 4.44
N GLY A 2 6.76 12.18 5.15
CA GLY A 2 5.33 11.88 5.10
C GLY A 2 4.76 12.09 3.70
N LEU A 3 3.73 11.32 3.37
CA LEU A 3 3.03 11.43 2.09
C LEU A 3 2.14 12.68 2.09
N GLU A 4 1.96 13.27 0.93
CA GLU A 4 0.95 14.31 0.73
C GLU A 4 -0.30 13.66 0.14
N ALA A 5 -1.44 13.90 0.80
CA ALA A 5 -2.73 13.38 0.39
C ALA A 5 -3.80 14.46 0.46
N ALA A 6 -4.77 14.38 -0.45
CA ALA A 6 -5.97 15.20 -0.43
C ALA A 6 -7.18 14.28 -0.40
N CYS A 7 -7.98 14.34 0.66
CA CYS A 7 -9.18 13.53 0.84
C CYS A 7 -10.45 14.38 0.71
N GLY A 8 -11.45 13.82 0.04
CA GLY A 8 -12.78 14.38 -0.13
C GLY A 8 -13.85 13.30 0.08
N PRO A 9 -15.14 13.62 -0.12
CA PRO A 9 -16.25 12.71 0.22
C PRO A 9 -16.22 11.38 -0.56
N GLU A 10 -15.71 11.40 -1.79
CA GLU A 10 -15.70 10.24 -2.70
C GLU A 10 -14.38 9.45 -2.67
N GLY A 11 -13.38 9.91 -1.93
CA GLY A 11 -12.07 9.28 -1.90
C GLY A 11 -10.89 10.21 -1.61
N CYS A 12 -9.71 9.59 -1.53
CA CYS A 12 -8.44 10.25 -1.31
C CYS A 12 -7.54 10.11 -2.52
N TYR A 13 -6.79 11.16 -2.83
CA TYR A 13 -5.70 11.17 -3.79
C TYR A 13 -4.37 11.30 -3.06
N VAL A 14 -3.38 10.53 -3.48
CA VAL A 14 -2.04 10.53 -2.91
C VAL A 14 -1.03 10.64 -4.03
N VAL A 15 -0.03 11.49 -3.85
CA VAL A 15 1.07 11.67 -4.82
C VAL A 15 2.33 10.95 -4.35
N PHE A 16 2.91 10.15 -5.24
CA PHE A 16 4.18 9.46 -5.01
C PHE A 16 5.25 9.99 -5.96
N PHE A 17 6.30 10.58 -5.40
CA PHE A 17 7.47 11.07 -6.13
C PHE A 17 8.52 9.97 -6.33
N GLN A 18 8.12 8.88 -6.99
CA GLN A 18 8.99 7.76 -7.30
C GLN A 18 9.02 7.50 -8.81
N ARG A 19 10.24 7.43 -9.35
CA ARG A 19 10.43 7.25 -10.78
C ARG A 19 10.10 5.81 -11.21
N ARG A 20 8.94 5.61 -11.86
CA ARG A 20 8.40 4.28 -12.20
C ARG A 20 7.72 4.26 -13.57
N SER A 21 7.69 3.10 -14.20
CA SER A 21 6.86 2.83 -15.38
C SER A 21 5.37 2.76 -15.00
N PHE A 22 4.48 2.80 -16.00
CA PHE A 22 3.04 2.78 -15.76
C PHE A 22 2.59 1.53 -14.99
N LEU A 23 3.11 0.35 -15.37
CA LEU A 23 2.73 -0.92 -14.75
C LEU A 23 3.19 -1.01 -13.30
N GLU A 24 4.41 -0.56 -13.00
CA GLU A 24 4.95 -0.52 -11.63
C GLU A 24 4.15 0.44 -10.75
N SER A 25 3.84 1.64 -11.24
CA SER A 25 2.99 2.60 -10.54
C SER A 25 1.58 2.06 -10.28
N TRP A 26 0.99 1.38 -11.28
CA TRP A 26 -0.32 0.75 -11.13
C TRP A 26 -0.32 -0.34 -10.05
N ARG A 27 0.68 -1.23 -10.05
CA ARG A 27 0.82 -2.26 -9.00
C ARG A 27 0.98 -1.64 -7.62
N SER A 28 1.81 -0.61 -7.48
CA SER A 28 2.00 0.07 -6.19
C SER A 28 0.71 0.71 -5.64
N CYS A 29 -0.15 1.27 -6.49
CA CYS A 29 -1.46 1.73 -6.02
C CYS A 29 -2.39 0.56 -5.62
N ARG A 30 -2.33 -0.57 -6.35
CA ARG A 30 -3.17 -1.75 -6.09
C ARG A 30 -2.79 -2.47 -4.80
N GLU A 31 -1.51 -2.59 -4.50
CA GLU A 31 -0.98 -3.19 -3.26
C GLU A 31 -1.47 -2.44 -2.01
N LEU A 32 -1.69 -1.13 -2.12
CA LEU A 32 -2.25 -0.30 -1.05
C LEU A 32 -3.79 -0.30 -1.01
N GLY A 33 -4.46 -1.13 -1.81
CA GLY A 33 -5.93 -1.17 -1.90
C GLY A 33 -6.57 -0.09 -2.77
N GLY A 34 -5.79 0.68 -3.52
CA GLY A 34 -6.25 1.75 -4.41
C GLY A 34 -6.18 1.39 -5.90
N ASN A 35 -6.19 2.42 -6.75
CA ASN A 35 -5.88 2.33 -8.18
C ASN A 35 -5.12 3.60 -8.61
N LEU A 36 -4.55 3.62 -9.82
CA LEU A 36 -4.10 4.89 -10.40
C LEU A 36 -5.28 5.85 -10.52
N ALA A 37 -5.03 7.13 -10.24
CA ALA A 37 -6.07 8.14 -10.14
C ALA A 37 -6.88 8.27 -11.42
N THR A 38 -8.21 8.24 -11.28
CA THR A 38 -9.15 8.50 -12.36
C THR A 38 -9.76 9.89 -12.20
N LEU A 39 -9.53 10.77 -13.17
CA LEU A 39 -9.95 12.17 -13.14
C LEU A 39 -11.13 12.36 -14.10
N LYS A 40 -12.32 11.98 -13.65
CA LYS A 40 -13.54 11.92 -14.47
C LYS A 40 -14.36 13.20 -14.36
N ARG A 41 -14.21 13.98 -13.30
CA ARG A 41 -14.93 15.24 -13.03
C ARG A 41 -13.97 16.40 -12.76
N HIS A 42 -14.47 17.63 -12.91
CA HIS A 42 -13.71 18.85 -12.64
C HIS A 42 -13.27 18.97 -11.17
N GLU A 43 -14.11 18.53 -10.24
CA GLU A 43 -13.82 18.54 -8.79
C GLU A 43 -12.63 17.63 -8.44
N GLU A 44 -12.59 16.42 -9.01
CA GLU A 44 -11.49 15.47 -8.83
C GLU A 44 -10.18 16.06 -9.37
N ALA A 45 -10.22 16.69 -10.54
CA ALA A 45 -9.06 17.36 -11.13
C ALA A 45 -8.59 18.56 -10.30
N ALA A 46 -9.52 19.35 -9.74
CA ALA A 46 -9.20 20.47 -8.87
C ALA A 46 -8.57 20.01 -7.54
N GLN A 47 -9.05 18.92 -6.95
CA GLN A 47 -8.49 18.32 -5.74
C GLN A 47 -7.04 17.86 -5.96
N VAL A 48 -6.77 17.17 -7.08
CA VAL A 48 -5.40 16.76 -7.45
C VAL A 48 -4.51 17.97 -7.77
N ALA A 49 -5.04 19.01 -8.42
CA ALA A 49 -4.29 20.22 -8.69
C ALA A 49 -3.87 20.93 -7.40
N GLY A 50 -4.79 21.04 -6.42
CA GLY A 50 -4.50 21.58 -5.09
C GLY A 50 -3.45 20.75 -4.34
N LEU A 51 -3.55 19.42 -4.39
CA LEU A 51 -2.55 18.51 -3.83
C LEU A 51 -1.16 18.76 -4.41
N LEU A 52 -1.02 18.77 -5.74
CA LEU A 52 0.28 19.00 -6.38
C LEU A 52 0.82 20.41 -6.10
N GLN A 53 -0.04 21.42 -6.00
CA GLN A 53 0.37 22.78 -5.65
C GLN A 53 0.91 22.87 -4.22
N ALA A 54 0.34 22.12 -3.27
CA ALA A 54 0.82 22.06 -1.88
C ALA A 54 2.23 21.47 -1.77
N THR A 55 2.58 20.50 -2.63
CA THR A 55 3.92 19.89 -2.69
C THR A 55 5.04 20.86 -3.13
N GLY A 56 4.65 22.03 -3.65
CA GLY A 56 5.54 23.04 -4.21
C GLY A 56 6.03 22.71 -5.63
N PRO A 57 6.26 23.74 -6.47
CA PRO A 57 6.82 23.54 -7.81
C PRO A 57 8.31 23.22 -7.67
N GLY A 58 8.65 21.94 -7.51
CA GLY A 58 10.04 21.52 -7.34
C GLY A 58 10.96 22.03 -8.47
N THR A 59 12.23 22.26 -8.14
CA THR A 59 13.39 22.59 -9.01
C THR A 59 13.12 22.85 -10.50
N GLY A 60 12.42 23.93 -10.85
CA GLY A 60 12.41 24.56 -12.18
C GLY A 60 11.97 23.73 -13.41
N GLN A 61 11.67 22.44 -13.28
CA GLN A 61 11.40 21.54 -14.40
C GLN A 61 9.97 21.00 -14.33
N GLN A 62 9.33 20.85 -15.50
CA GLN A 62 8.03 20.20 -15.61
C GLN A 62 8.16 18.72 -15.22
N ARG A 63 7.34 18.30 -14.26
CA ARG A 63 7.21 16.92 -13.78
C ARG A 63 6.01 16.23 -14.41
N LEU A 64 6.13 14.93 -14.56
CA LEU A 64 5.13 14.05 -15.15
C LEU A 64 4.66 13.01 -14.14
N PHE A 65 3.35 12.90 -13.97
CA PHE A 65 2.72 11.96 -13.04
C PHE A 65 1.80 10.99 -13.76
N TRP A 66 1.96 9.68 -13.57
CA TRP A 66 1.02 8.71 -14.11
C TRP A 66 -0.39 8.88 -13.51
N ILE A 67 -1.40 8.86 -14.38
CA ILE A 67 -2.82 8.72 -14.03
C ILE A 67 -3.38 7.44 -14.65
N GLY A 68 -4.53 6.97 -14.18
CA GLY A 68 -5.09 5.67 -14.50
C GLY A 68 -5.72 5.55 -15.88
N LEU A 69 -5.04 5.99 -16.95
CA LEU A 69 -5.60 6.05 -18.30
C LEU A 69 -4.62 5.44 -19.32
N GLN A 70 -5.07 4.39 -20.03
CA GLN A 70 -4.25 3.63 -20.97
C GLN A 70 -5.02 3.29 -22.25
N ARG A 71 -4.28 3.06 -23.34
CA ARG A 71 -4.82 2.68 -24.65
C ARG A 71 -4.02 1.53 -25.24
N GLN A 72 -4.72 0.51 -25.71
CA GLN A 72 -4.13 -0.60 -26.45
C GLN A 72 -3.80 -0.21 -27.91
N PRO A 73 -2.90 -0.93 -28.58
CA PRO A 73 -2.67 -0.76 -30.01
C PRO A 73 -3.98 -0.76 -30.82
N ARG A 74 -4.04 0.07 -31.86
CA ARG A 74 -5.12 0.20 -32.85
C ARG A 74 -6.44 0.76 -32.32
N GLN A 75 -6.50 1.24 -31.08
CA GLN A 75 -7.70 1.81 -30.47
C GLN A 75 -7.72 3.35 -30.49
N CYS A 76 -7.26 4.01 -31.55
CA CYS A 76 -7.20 5.48 -31.61
C CYS A 76 -8.49 6.06 -32.18
N PHE A 77 -9.31 6.65 -31.31
CA PHE A 77 -10.60 7.23 -31.69
C PHE A 77 -10.63 8.73 -31.32
N PRO A 78 -9.97 9.62 -32.09
CA PRO A 78 -9.76 11.02 -31.70
C PRO A 78 -11.06 11.82 -31.54
N GLN A 79 -12.17 11.35 -32.12
CA GLN A 79 -13.50 11.96 -32.02
C GLN A 79 -14.18 11.68 -30.67
N ARG A 80 -13.68 10.71 -29.90
CA ARG A 80 -14.22 10.40 -28.56
C ARG A 80 -13.50 11.23 -27.48
N PRO A 81 -14.17 11.57 -26.37
CA PRO A 81 -13.57 12.37 -25.28
C PRO A 81 -12.22 11.82 -24.79
N LEU A 82 -12.14 10.51 -24.54
CA LEU A 82 -10.91 9.84 -24.11
C LEU A 82 -9.97 9.45 -25.25
N ARG A 83 -10.24 9.83 -26.52
CA ARG A 83 -9.38 9.52 -27.68
C ARG A 83 -9.08 8.02 -27.86
N GLY A 84 -9.96 7.16 -27.35
CA GLY A 84 -9.83 5.70 -27.36
C GLY A 84 -9.04 5.10 -26.19
N PHE A 85 -8.61 5.92 -25.22
CA PHE A 85 -8.13 5.44 -23.93
C PHE A 85 -9.27 4.95 -23.05
N THR A 86 -8.94 4.06 -22.11
CA THR A 86 -9.85 3.49 -21.11
C THR A 86 -9.23 3.63 -19.73
N TRP A 87 -10.04 3.93 -18.72
CA TRP A 87 -9.55 4.01 -17.34
C TRP A 87 -9.07 2.65 -16.87
N THR A 88 -8.09 2.60 -15.95
CA THR A 88 -7.61 1.36 -15.33
C THR A 88 -8.66 0.67 -14.45
N THR A 89 -9.77 1.35 -14.17
CA THR A 89 -10.98 0.78 -13.55
C THR A 89 -11.92 0.11 -14.56
N GLY A 90 -11.59 0.13 -15.86
CA GLY A 90 -12.28 -0.61 -16.92
C GLY A 90 -13.40 0.14 -17.66
N ASN A 91 -13.78 1.34 -17.21
CA ASN A 91 -14.81 2.17 -17.86
C ASN A 91 -14.21 3.27 -18.75
N GLN A 92 -15.07 3.87 -19.58
CA GLN A 92 -14.73 5.03 -20.44
C GLN A 92 -15.52 6.29 -20.06
N ASP A 93 -16.31 6.23 -18.99
CA ASP A 93 -17.13 7.35 -18.54
C ASP A 93 -16.24 8.48 -18.05
N THR A 94 -16.44 9.66 -18.65
CA THR A 94 -15.78 10.88 -18.21
C THR A 94 -16.62 12.11 -18.56
N PHE A 95 -16.66 13.06 -17.64
CA PHE A 95 -17.25 14.38 -17.83
C PHE A 95 -16.19 15.48 -17.89
N TYR A 96 -14.91 15.09 -17.78
CA TYR A 96 -13.76 15.97 -17.77
C TYR A 96 -12.61 15.38 -18.59
N THR A 97 -11.94 16.22 -19.38
CA THR A 97 -10.67 15.87 -20.03
C THR A 97 -9.81 17.12 -20.14
N ASN A 98 -8.50 16.99 -19.96
CA ASN A 98 -7.57 18.12 -20.08
C ASN A 98 -6.38 17.81 -20.99
N TRP A 99 -6.65 17.23 -22.15
CA TRP A 99 -5.61 16.89 -23.12
C TRP A 99 -4.78 18.12 -23.53
N ALA A 100 -3.46 17.99 -23.48
CA ALA A 100 -2.56 18.97 -24.06
C ALA A 100 -2.88 19.16 -25.55
N ARG A 101 -2.63 20.37 -26.07
CA ARG A 101 -2.79 20.65 -27.48
C ARG A 101 -1.84 19.74 -28.26
N ALA A 102 -2.36 18.96 -29.20
CA ALA A 102 -1.52 18.10 -30.01
C ALA A 102 -0.61 18.99 -30.87
N GLU A 103 0.71 18.91 -30.65
CA GLU A 103 1.68 19.17 -31.71
C GLU A 103 1.23 18.34 -32.93
N PRO A 104 1.26 18.87 -34.17
CA PRO A 104 0.82 18.15 -35.36
C PRO A 104 1.82 17.03 -35.68
N ALA A 105 1.82 15.97 -34.88
CA ALA A 105 2.53 14.74 -35.13
C ALA A 105 1.78 14.03 -36.27
N GLY A 106 2.30 14.23 -37.48
CA GLY A 106 1.81 13.55 -38.67
C GLY A 106 1.60 12.07 -38.40
N GLY A 107 0.34 11.63 -38.49
CA GLY A 107 -0.07 10.23 -38.61
C GLY A 107 0.73 9.23 -37.77
N ALA A 108 1.01 9.51 -36.49
CA ALA A 108 1.66 8.51 -35.64
C ALA A 108 0.78 7.26 -35.61
N ALA A 109 1.23 6.20 -36.26
CA ALA A 109 0.48 4.96 -36.41
C ALA A 109 0.04 4.47 -35.04
N CYS A 110 -1.26 4.21 -34.87
CA CYS A 110 -1.86 3.67 -33.66
C CYS A 110 -1.42 2.22 -33.41
N SER A 111 -0.13 1.96 -33.31
CA SER A 111 0.48 0.62 -33.35
C SER A 111 1.03 0.20 -32.00
N ALA A 112 1.19 1.14 -31.06
CA ALA A 112 1.76 0.90 -29.75
C ALA A 112 0.76 1.24 -28.63
N SER A 113 0.90 0.56 -27.50
CA SER A 113 0.23 0.91 -26.26
C SER A 113 0.69 2.30 -25.79
N ARG A 114 -0.26 3.13 -25.35
CA ARG A 114 0.03 4.47 -24.82
C ARG A 114 -0.62 4.63 -23.46
N CYS A 115 0.06 5.36 -22.58
CA CYS A 115 -0.40 5.67 -21.24
C CYS A 115 -0.35 7.18 -21.03
N VAL A 116 -1.12 7.69 -20.08
CA VAL A 116 -1.29 9.14 -19.92
C VAL A 116 -0.63 9.64 -18.65
N VAL A 117 0.12 10.72 -18.80
CA VAL A 117 0.68 11.49 -17.68
C VAL A 117 -0.03 12.82 -17.52
N LEU A 118 -0.12 13.28 -16.28
CA LEU A 118 -0.50 14.62 -15.87
C LEU A 118 0.76 15.49 -15.75
N THR A 119 0.76 16.68 -16.35
CA THR A 119 1.88 17.63 -16.26
C THR A 119 1.77 18.54 -15.03
N TYR A 120 2.89 18.85 -14.38
CA TYR A 120 2.95 19.86 -13.33
C TYR A 120 4.33 20.53 -13.29
N GLY A 121 4.38 21.86 -13.42
CA GLY A 121 5.62 22.62 -13.43
C GLY A 121 5.44 24.08 -13.01
N PRO A 122 6.52 24.88 -13.04
CA PRO A 122 6.50 26.28 -12.64
C PRO A 122 5.67 27.13 -13.62
N ALA A 123 4.43 27.44 -13.23
CA ALA A 123 3.55 28.53 -13.67
C ALA A 123 3.64 29.05 -15.14
N THR A 124 3.83 28.18 -16.13
CA THR A 124 3.44 28.47 -17.51
C THR A 124 1.98 28.04 -17.73
N GLN A 125 1.29 28.64 -18.70
CA GLN A 125 -0.16 28.53 -18.98
C GLN A 125 -0.72 27.10 -19.20
N GLU A 126 0.09 26.05 -19.08
CA GLU A 126 -0.20 24.66 -19.47
C GLU A 126 0.10 23.63 -18.36
N ASN A 127 -0.31 23.93 -17.13
CA ASN A 127 -0.26 22.97 -16.02
C ASN A 127 -1.47 22.03 -16.02
N PHE A 128 -1.28 20.83 -15.46
CA PHE A 128 -2.29 19.79 -15.28
C PHE A 128 -2.86 19.23 -16.60
N GLN A 129 -2.11 19.36 -17.70
CA GLN A 129 -2.51 18.82 -19.00
C GLN A 129 -2.20 17.32 -19.09
N TRP A 130 -2.97 16.61 -19.91
CA TRP A 130 -2.82 15.18 -20.17
C TRP A 130 -1.98 14.96 -21.42
N LEU A 131 -0.86 14.27 -21.28
CA LEU A 131 0.05 13.92 -22.37
C LEU A 131 0.10 12.41 -22.59
N GLU A 132 0.15 12.02 -23.87
CA GLU A 132 0.32 10.61 -24.27
C GLU A 132 1.81 10.22 -24.23
N GLY A 133 2.15 9.21 -23.45
CA GLY A 133 3.51 8.68 -23.29
C GLY A 133 3.63 7.20 -23.62
N SER A 134 4.87 6.69 -23.70
CA SER A 134 5.13 5.25 -23.70
C SER A 134 4.87 4.69 -22.30
N CYS A 135 4.07 3.62 -22.19
CA CYS A 135 3.79 2.99 -20.90
C CYS A 135 5.03 2.41 -20.20
N THR A 136 6.08 2.13 -20.97
CA THR A 136 7.31 1.47 -20.49
C THR A 136 8.37 2.46 -19.99
N LEU A 137 8.28 3.74 -20.36
CA LEU A 137 9.27 4.73 -19.95
C LEU A 137 8.92 5.26 -18.55
N PRO A 138 9.87 5.30 -17.61
CA PRO A 138 9.56 5.76 -16.27
C PRO A 138 9.52 7.29 -16.19
N VAL A 139 8.55 7.82 -15.42
CA VAL A 139 8.27 9.26 -15.25
C VAL A 139 8.47 9.68 -13.79
N ASP A 140 8.36 10.96 -13.45
CA ASP A 140 8.76 11.51 -12.14
C ASP A 140 7.94 11.00 -10.96
N GLY A 141 6.68 10.61 -11.18
CA GLY A 141 5.82 10.10 -10.12
C GLY A 141 4.50 9.53 -10.62
N TYR A 142 3.60 9.25 -9.69
CA TYR A 142 2.27 8.73 -9.99
C TYR A 142 1.25 9.15 -8.92
N LEU A 143 -0.02 9.19 -9.32
CA LEU A 143 -1.14 9.51 -8.46
C LEU A 143 -1.98 8.27 -8.20
N CYS A 144 -2.16 7.93 -6.93
CA CYS A 144 -3.10 6.90 -6.52
C CYS A 144 -4.42 7.53 -6.05
N GLN A 145 -5.52 6.82 -6.30
CA GLN A 145 -6.85 7.12 -5.79
C GLN A 145 -7.32 5.94 -4.93
N PHE A 146 -7.88 6.27 -3.77
CA PHE A 146 -8.47 5.34 -2.83
C PHE A 146 -9.93 5.75 -2.62
N SER A 147 -10.86 4.85 -2.91
CA SER A 147 -12.29 5.09 -2.73
C SER A 147 -12.76 4.42 -1.45
N PHE A 148 -13.57 5.13 -0.67
CA PHE A 148 -14.11 4.63 0.59
C PHE A 148 -15.62 4.91 0.62
N THR A 149 -16.39 4.01 1.22
CA THR A 149 -17.86 4.14 1.34
C THR A 149 -18.26 5.27 2.27
N SER A 150 -17.44 5.53 3.30
CA SER A 150 -17.65 6.56 4.32
C SER A 150 -16.32 6.88 5.02
N MET A 151 -16.22 8.07 5.59
CA MET A 151 -15.00 8.62 6.18
C MET A 151 -15.34 9.38 7.47
N CYS A 152 -14.38 9.45 8.40
CA CYS A 152 -14.51 10.28 9.60
C CYS A 152 -14.26 11.75 9.28
N PRO A 153 -14.88 12.68 10.04
CA PRO A 153 -14.53 14.09 9.93
C PRO A 153 -13.08 14.34 10.36
N GLY A 154 -12.41 15.27 9.69
CA GLY A 154 -11.10 15.78 10.10
C GLY A 154 -11.14 16.32 11.53
N LEU A 155 -10.05 16.10 12.28
CA LEU A 155 -9.93 16.64 13.64
C LEU A 155 -9.37 18.05 13.57
N ALA A 156 -9.93 18.96 14.37
CA ALA A 156 -9.45 20.33 14.43
C ALA A 156 -8.02 20.40 14.98
N THR A 157 -7.16 21.15 14.28
CA THR A 157 -5.82 21.51 14.76
C THR A 157 -5.90 22.89 15.42
N GLU A 158 -5.54 22.98 16.69
CA GLU A 158 -5.47 24.23 17.47
C GLU A 158 -4.02 24.52 17.86
N GLU A 159 -3.71 25.71 18.39
CA GLU A 159 -2.33 26.13 18.73
C GLU A 159 -1.63 25.16 19.72
N THR A 160 -2.38 24.45 20.56
CA THR A 160 -1.88 23.49 21.55
C THR A 160 -2.13 22.03 21.18
N ARG A 161 -2.81 21.76 20.04
CA ARG A 161 -3.25 20.43 19.62
C ARG A 161 -2.65 20.08 18.26
N THR A 162 -1.69 19.16 18.26
CA THR A 162 -1.13 18.60 17.02
C THR A 162 -1.74 17.24 16.73
N VAL A 163 -2.07 16.99 15.47
CA VAL A 163 -2.69 15.74 15.02
C VAL A 163 -1.85 15.13 13.92
N ASN A 164 -1.46 13.86 14.09
CA ASN A 164 -0.75 13.07 13.10
C ASN A 164 -1.62 11.90 12.66
N TYR A 165 -1.82 11.75 11.36
CA TYR A 165 -2.64 10.66 10.80
C TYR A 165 -1.78 9.54 10.24
N ARG A 166 -2.03 8.32 10.72
CA ARG A 166 -1.54 7.07 10.13
C ARG A 166 -2.68 6.41 9.36
N THR A 167 -2.72 6.67 8.06
CA THR A 167 -3.76 6.14 7.17
C THR A 167 -3.36 4.76 6.65
N PRO A 168 -4.31 3.94 6.13
CA PRO A 168 -4.01 2.64 5.54
C PRO A 168 -3.00 2.67 4.38
N PHE A 169 -2.86 3.82 3.71
CA PHE A 169 -1.91 4.02 2.61
C PHE A 169 -0.63 4.76 3.05
N GLY A 170 -0.41 4.93 4.35
CA GLY A 170 0.80 5.49 4.95
C GLY A 170 0.57 6.70 5.85
N GLN A 171 1.67 7.23 6.40
CA GLN A 171 1.62 8.43 7.24
C GLN A 171 1.49 9.69 6.36
N VAL A 172 0.45 10.48 6.62
CA VAL A 172 0.16 11.72 5.88
C VAL A 172 0.53 12.93 6.72
N ASN A 173 1.18 13.90 6.10
CA ASN A 173 1.49 15.20 6.72
C ASN A 173 0.37 16.21 6.41
N GLY A 174 -0.30 16.73 7.44
CA GLY A 174 -1.22 17.88 7.32
C GLY A 174 -2.67 17.57 7.72
N PRO A 175 -3.51 18.61 7.86
CA PRO A 175 -4.92 18.47 8.21
C PRO A 175 -5.70 17.89 7.03
N LEU A 176 -6.25 16.70 7.21
CA LEU A 176 -7.17 16.09 6.27
C LEU A 176 -8.61 16.41 6.68
N SER A 177 -9.43 16.90 5.75
CA SER A 177 -10.84 17.22 6.02
C SER A 177 -11.73 15.98 6.15
N HIS A 178 -11.36 14.91 5.45
CA HIS A 178 -12.03 13.61 5.48
C HIS A 178 -10.99 12.54 5.72
N ILE A 179 -11.25 11.68 6.71
CA ILE A 179 -10.31 10.68 7.18
C ILE A 179 -10.78 9.28 6.75
N PRO A 180 -9.96 8.51 6.01
CA PRO A 180 -10.29 7.15 5.65
C PRO A 180 -10.61 6.27 6.86
N PHE A 181 -11.57 5.37 6.69
CA PHE A 181 -11.80 4.25 7.60
C PHE A 181 -10.48 3.50 7.86
N GLY A 182 -10.24 3.10 9.11
CA GLY A 182 -9.00 2.44 9.54
C GLY A 182 -7.83 3.39 9.81
N THR A 183 -8.01 4.71 9.69
CA THR A 183 -6.96 5.68 10.05
C THR A 183 -6.85 5.84 11.56
N VAL A 184 -5.64 5.73 12.09
CA VAL A 184 -5.31 6.09 13.48
C VAL A 184 -4.81 7.54 13.51
N ALA A 185 -5.42 8.37 14.35
CA ALA A 185 -4.97 9.73 14.60
C ALA A 185 -4.30 9.82 15.97
N SER A 186 -3.03 10.22 15.99
CA SER A 186 -2.30 10.55 17.22
C SER A 186 -2.42 12.04 17.51
N VAL A 187 -3.12 12.37 18.59
CA VAL A 187 -3.47 13.73 19.03
C VAL A 187 -2.63 14.09 20.24
N ALA A 188 -1.68 15.01 20.10
CA ALA A 188 -0.91 15.52 21.24
C ALA A 188 -1.55 16.81 21.79
N CYS A 189 -1.89 16.81 23.08
CA CYS A 189 -2.50 17.92 23.79
C CYS A 189 -1.45 18.64 24.66
N GLY A 190 -0.65 19.53 24.07
CA GLY A 190 0.40 20.26 24.80
C GLY A 190 1.50 19.35 25.37
N SER A 191 1.63 19.29 26.71
CA SER A 191 2.68 18.54 27.40
C SER A 191 2.28 17.12 27.84
N THR A 192 1.07 16.66 27.53
CA THR A 192 0.64 15.29 27.82
C THR A 192 1.10 14.32 26.74
N ALA A 193 1.09 13.02 27.06
CA ALA A 193 1.33 11.99 26.07
C ALA A 193 0.27 12.06 24.95
N PRO A 194 0.62 11.74 23.69
CA PRO A 194 -0.32 11.76 22.59
C PRO A 194 -1.38 10.67 22.75
N ILE A 195 -2.64 11.04 22.54
CA ILE A 195 -3.82 10.17 22.58
C ILE A 195 -4.06 9.61 21.19
N SER A 196 -4.35 8.32 21.06
CA SER A 196 -4.68 7.70 19.78
C SER A 196 -6.17 7.44 19.64
N VAL A 197 -6.78 7.89 18.54
CA VAL A 197 -8.18 7.60 18.18
C VAL A 197 -8.27 6.96 16.80
N LEU A 198 -9.16 5.98 16.63
CA LEU A 198 -9.35 5.26 15.37
C LEU A 198 -10.62 5.72 14.65
N CYS A 199 -10.53 5.93 13.34
CA CYS A 199 -11.69 6.07 12.49
C CYS A 199 -12.32 4.71 12.18
N MET A 200 -13.50 4.43 12.73
CA MET A 200 -14.14 3.12 12.71
C MET A 200 -15.63 3.20 12.32
N GLN A 201 -16.21 2.05 11.99
CA GLN A 201 -17.64 1.91 11.80
C GLN A 201 -18.29 1.65 13.16
N LYS A 202 -19.33 2.39 13.48
CA LYS A 202 -20.16 2.23 14.68
C LYS A 202 -21.25 1.17 14.43
N ASP A 203 -21.84 0.65 15.50
CA ASP A 203 -22.89 -0.37 15.43
C ASP A 203 -24.14 0.06 14.63
N ASP A 204 -24.41 1.37 14.56
CA ASP A 204 -25.48 1.95 13.77
C ASP A 204 -25.16 2.02 12.26
N GLY A 205 -23.99 1.54 11.85
CA GLY A 205 -23.48 1.56 10.49
C GLY A 205 -22.84 2.89 10.07
N SER A 206 -22.86 3.92 10.92
CA SER A 206 -22.18 5.19 10.68
C SER A 206 -20.65 5.04 10.85
N VAL A 207 -19.87 5.98 10.30
CA VAL A 207 -18.42 6.00 10.48
C VAL A 207 -18.03 7.22 11.30
N GLY A 208 -17.23 7.00 12.35
CA GLY A 208 -16.84 8.02 13.31
C GLY A 208 -15.61 7.62 14.12
N TRP A 209 -15.15 8.53 14.97
CA TRP A 209 -14.00 8.29 15.84
C TRP A 209 -14.36 7.35 16.99
N SER A 210 -13.37 6.57 17.42
CA SER A 210 -13.47 5.66 18.57
C SER A 210 -13.76 6.38 19.88
N LYS A 211 -13.37 7.65 20.00
CA LYS A 211 -13.73 8.56 21.09
C LYS A 211 -14.28 9.85 20.52
N GLU A 212 -15.39 10.31 21.07
CA GLU A 212 -16.00 11.59 20.69
C GLU A 212 -15.26 12.75 21.36
N GLU A 213 -15.37 13.96 20.79
CA GLU A 213 -14.79 15.14 21.42
C GLU A 213 -15.48 15.46 22.77
N PRO A 214 -14.75 15.96 23.78
CA PRO A 214 -13.37 16.43 23.74
C PRO A 214 -12.32 15.33 23.95
N LEU A 215 -11.29 15.30 23.10
CA LEU A 215 -10.17 14.35 23.23
C LEU A 215 -9.14 14.82 24.28
N CYS A 216 -9.00 16.12 24.48
CA CYS A 216 -8.08 16.70 25.46
C CYS A 216 -8.87 17.12 26.71
N GLY A 217 -8.56 16.52 27.87
CA GLY A 217 -9.17 16.81 29.17
C GLY A 217 -8.54 15.97 30.29
N GLU A 218 -8.69 16.37 31.55
CA GLU A 218 -8.21 15.61 32.71
C GLU A 218 -9.25 14.55 33.12
N GLU A 219 -9.26 13.37 32.52
CA GLU A 219 -9.87 12.20 33.18
C GLU A 219 -9.06 10.92 32.86
N ASP A 220 -8.56 10.29 33.94
CA ASP A 220 -8.15 8.88 34.01
C ASP A 220 -9.40 8.01 33.77
N GLY A 221 -9.78 7.83 32.51
CA GLY A 221 -10.81 6.88 32.11
C GLY A 221 -10.14 5.62 31.62
N ASP A 222 -10.41 4.48 32.28
CA ASP A 222 -10.02 3.15 31.80
C ASP A 222 -10.54 2.98 30.37
N TRP A 223 -9.64 2.98 29.39
CA TRP A 223 -9.98 2.97 27.96
C TRP A 223 -10.55 1.63 27.52
N CYS A 224 -10.36 0.59 28.34
CA CYS A 224 -10.90 -0.74 28.14
C CYS A 224 -12.29 -0.90 28.80
N GLU A 225 -12.76 0.08 29.60
CA GLU A 225 -14.14 0.09 30.11
C GLU A 225 -15.14 0.45 28.99
N GLY A 226 -15.89 -0.57 28.55
CA GLY A 226 -16.94 -0.45 27.54
C GLY A 226 -16.49 -1.02 26.19
N ASP A 227 -17.22 -2.05 25.73
CA ASP A 227 -16.96 -2.77 24.48
C ASP A 227 -15.49 -3.21 24.28
N ASN A 228 -14.76 -3.48 25.38
CA ASN A 228 -13.34 -3.88 25.35
C ASN A 228 -12.45 -2.87 24.60
N GLY A 229 -12.69 -1.56 24.73
CA GLY A 229 -11.99 -0.53 23.95
C GLY A 229 -12.22 -0.64 22.43
N GLY A 230 -13.18 -1.46 22.00
CA GLY A 230 -13.42 -1.87 20.63
C GLY A 230 -12.37 -2.83 20.05
N CYS A 231 -11.61 -3.52 20.91
CA CYS A 231 -10.69 -4.60 20.55
C CYS A 231 -11.45 -5.93 20.39
N GLN A 232 -11.12 -6.73 19.39
CA GLN A 232 -11.79 -8.02 19.17
C GLN A 232 -11.49 -9.04 20.29
N GLN A 233 -10.27 -9.03 20.84
CA GLN A 233 -9.83 -10.01 21.84
C GLN A 233 -9.40 -9.33 23.13
N LEU A 234 -8.19 -8.74 23.18
CA LEU A 234 -7.66 -8.14 24.39
C LEU A 234 -7.47 -6.63 24.21
N CYS A 235 -7.93 -5.85 25.18
CA CYS A 235 -7.60 -4.45 25.34
C CYS A 235 -6.59 -4.29 26.49
N VAL A 236 -5.53 -3.52 26.24
CA VAL A 236 -4.49 -3.21 27.21
C VAL A 236 -4.47 -1.71 27.46
N ASP A 237 -4.77 -1.31 28.69
CA ASP A 237 -4.72 0.09 29.09
C ASP A 237 -3.25 0.54 29.29
N GLU A 238 -2.87 1.62 28.61
CA GLU A 238 -1.55 2.22 28.64
C GLU A 238 -1.56 3.63 29.29
N GLY A 239 -2.55 3.93 30.14
CA GLY A 239 -2.70 5.19 30.88
C GLY A 239 -3.41 6.27 30.04
N PRO A 240 -2.69 7.16 29.33
CA PRO A 240 -3.31 8.13 28.41
C PRO A 240 -3.78 7.52 27.07
N SER A 241 -3.60 6.21 26.83
CA SER A 241 -3.95 5.50 25.61
C SER A 241 -4.28 4.04 25.92
N TYR A 242 -4.70 3.29 24.91
CA TYR A 242 -4.82 1.83 24.96
C TYR A 242 -4.31 1.20 23.67
N SER A 243 -4.03 -0.11 23.72
CA SER A 243 -3.67 -0.92 22.58
C SER A 243 -4.51 -2.22 22.56
N CYS A 244 -4.76 -2.74 21.36
CA CYS A 244 -5.39 -4.05 21.21
C CYS A 244 -4.32 -5.12 21.04
N GLU A 245 -4.46 -6.22 21.75
CA GLU A 245 -3.62 -7.40 21.62
C GLU A 245 -4.47 -8.62 21.26
N CYS A 246 -3.81 -9.61 20.66
CA CYS A 246 -4.43 -10.87 20.29
C CYS A 246 -3.93 -11.99 21.19
N HIS A 247 -4.80 -12.98 21.41
CA HIS A 247 -4.42 -14.22 22.07
C HIS A 247 -3.34 -14.97 21.27
N ALA A 248 -2.61 -15.84 21.95
CA ALA A 248 -1.59 -16.67 21.31
C ALA A 248 -2.17 -17.42 20.10
N GLY A 249 -1.46 -17.35 18.97
CA GLY A 249 -1.92 -17.95 17.71
C GLY A 249 -2.79 -17.04 16.84
N HIS A 250 -2.93 -15.76 17.17
CA HIS A 250 -3.62 -14.77 16.34
C HIS A 250 -2.70 -13.56 16.10
N ALA A 251 -2.81 -12.94 14.92
CA ALA A 251 -2.18 -11.65 14.64
C ALA A 251 -3.22 -10.52 14.62
N LEU A 252 -2.78 -9.34 15.07
CA LEU A 252 -3.56 -8.12 14.97
C LEU A 252 -3.59 -7.70 13.50
N LEU A 253 -4.79 -7.39 12.99
CA LEU A 253 -5.00 -6.92 11.63
C LEU A 253 -4.62 -5.44 11.48
N PRO A 254 -4.44 -4.92 10.24
CA PRO A 254 -4.06 -3.52 10.00
C PRO A 254 -5.05 -2.47 10.51
N ASP A 255 -6.27 -2.87 10.90
CA ASP A 255 -7.24 -2.00 11.57
C ASP A 255 -6.88 -1.73 13.05
N GLY A 256 -5.86 -2.41 13.56
CA GLY A 256 -5.36 -2.30 14.92
C GLY A 256 -6.31 -2.85 15.98
N ARG A 257 -7.30 -3.68 15.60
CA ARG A 257 -8.38 -4.13 16.51
C ARG A 257 -8.78 -5.56 16.32
N SER A 258 -8.91 -5.99 15.08
CA SER A 258 -9.33 -7.34 14.77
C SER A 258 -8.16 -8.30 14.87
N CYS A 259 -8.44 -9.50 15.33
CA CYS A 259 -7.51 -10.60 15.45
C CYS A 259 -7.94 -11.68 14.47
N ALA A 260 -7.06 -12.01 13.54
CA ALA A 260 -7.22 -13.16 12.67
C ALA A 260 -6.26 -14.26 13.10
N ASP A 261 -6.69 -15.50 12.89
CA ASP A 261 -5.78 -16.65 12.86
C ASP A 261 -5.64 -17.03 11.40
N GLU A 262 -4.68 -16.38 10.73
CA GLU A 262 -4.38 -16.64 9.34
C GLU A 262 -3.82 -18.06 9.15
N CYS A 263 -3.19 -18.64 10.18
CA CYS A 263 -2.63 -20.00 10.20
C CYS A 263 -3.64 -21.11 10.43
N GLY A 264 -4.76 -20.87 11.12
CA GLY A 264 -5.78 -21.87 11.41
C GLY A 264 -6.41 -22.51 10.16
N SER A 265 -6.32 -21.84 9.02
CA SER A 265 -6.74 -22.37 7.71
C SER A 265 -5.68 -22.22 6.61
N ALA A 266 -4.44 -21.85 6.97
CA ALA A 266 -3.38 -21.67 5.99
C ALA A 266 -2.98 -23.02 5.36
N PRO A 267 -2.85 -23.09 4.03
CA PRO A 267 -2.39 -24.29 3.32
C PRO A 267 -0.86 -24.44 3.38
N CYS A 268 -0.24 -24.23 4.55
CA CYS A 268 1.21 -24.43 4.71
C CYS A 268 1.54 -25.92 4.87
N GLU A 269 2.55 -26.41 4.15
CA GLU A 269 3.00 -27.80 4.25
C GLU A 269 3.72 -28.11 5.56
N HIS A 270 4.51 -27.16 6.06
CA HIS A 270 5.28 -27.30 7.29
C HIS A 270 4.77 -26.35 8.39
N GLN A 271 5.48 -25.26 8.65
CA GLN A 271 5.15 -24.31 9.71
C GLN A 271 4.44 -23.10 9.12
N CYS A 272 3.59 -22.48 9.93
CA CYS A 272 2.90 -21.24 9.60
C CYS A 272 3.16 -20.23 10.71
N GLU A 273 3.47 -19.00 10.33
CA GLU A 273 3.61 -17.86 11.23
C GLU A 273 2.58 -16.80 10.84
N ASN A 274 1.76 -16.35 11.79
CA ASN A 274 0.83 -15.26 11.55
C ASN A 274 1.60 -13.95 11.41
N THR A 275 1.17 -13.11 10.48
CA THR A 275 1.73 -11.78 10.22
C THR A 275 0.59 -10.77 10.14
N GLU A 276 0.87 -9.47 10.27
CA GLU A 276 -0.18 -8.43 10.25
C GLU A 276 -1.00 -8.48 8.94
N GLY A 277 -2.20 -9.06 8.99
CA GLY A 277 -3.09 -9.23 7.84
C GLY A 277 -2.71 -10.34 6.86
N SER A 278 -1.81 -11.27 7.22
CA SER A 278 -1.40 -12.38 6.36
C SER A 278 -0.76 -13.53 7.14
N TYR A 279 -0.22 -14.52 6.45
CA TYR A 279 0.58 -15.59 7.05
C TYR A 279 1.84 -15.86 6.22
N LEU A 280 2.87 -16.33 6.88
CA LEU A 280 4.11 -16.80 6.28
C LEU A 280 4.23 -18.31 6.48
N CYS A 281 4.37 -19.06 5.38
CA CYS A 281 4.75 -20.46 5.48
C CYS A 281 6.27 -20.58 5.60
N MET A 282 6.72 -21.37 6.57
CA MET A 282 8.14 -21.66 6.82
C MET A 282 8.41 -23.14 6.62
N CYS A 283 9.47 -23.44 5.86
CA CYS A 283 9.94 -24.80 5.66
C CYS A 283 10.88 -25.24 6.79
N HIS A 284 10.82 -26.52 7.14
CA HIS A 284 11.80 -27.13 8.05
C HIS A 284 13.23 -27.02 7.48
N LEU A 285 14.23 -27.14 8.36
CA LEU A 285 15.64 -27.26 7.93
C LEU A 285 15.78 -28.43 6.94
N GLY A 286 16.56 -28.22 5.87
CA GLY A 286 16.68 -29.18 4.75
C GLY A 286 15.66 -28.96 3.63
N PHE A 287 14.74 -27.99 3.75
CA PHE A 287 13.73 -27.69 2.73
C PHE A 287 13.73 -26.21 2.34
N SER A 288 13.28 -25.90 1.13
CA SER A 288 13.05 -24.53 0.64
C SER A 288 11.63 -24.36 0.08
N PRO A 289 11.08 -23.14 0.05
CA PRO A 289 9.78 -22.89 -0.57
C PRO A 289 9.80 -23.21 -2.07
N ALA A 290 8.77 -23.88 -2.58
CA ALA A 290 8.66 -24.16 -4.01
C ALA A 290 8.45 -22.86 -4.82
N GLU A 291 9.11 -22.73 -5.98
CA GLU A 291 9.06 -21.49 -6.78
C GLU A 291 7.64 -21.08 -7.22
N GLU A 292 6.81 -22.05 -7.62
CA GLU A 292 5.44 -21.78 -8.07
C GLU A 292 4.40 -21.78 -6.95
N ALA A 293 4.77 -22.29 -5.77
CA ALA A 293 3.88 -22.56 -4.65
C ALA A 293 4.63 -22.40 -3.31
N PRO A 294 4.87 -21.17 -2.85
CA PRO A 294 5.70 -20.90 -1.67
C PRO A 294 5.13 -21.46 -0.36
N GLN A 295 3.87 -21.91 -0.35
CA GLN A 295 3.27 -22.66 0.75
C GLN A 295 3.70 -24.14 0.83
N ASN A 296 4.27 -24.67 -0.26
CA ASN A 296 4.84 -26.02 -0.32
C ASN A 296 6.35 -25.95 -0.14
N CYS A 297 6.91 -27.02 0.41
CA CYS A 297 8.32 -27.16 0.72
C CYS A 297 8.95 -28.25 -0.13
N VAL A 298 10.02 -27.90 -0.84
CA VAL A 298 10.83 -28.84 -1.61
C VAL A 298 12.09 -29.17 -0.86
N ASP A 299 12.46 -30.45 -0.90
CA ASP A 299 13.72 -30.94 -0.35
C ASP A 299 14.90 -30.25 -1.04
N ASN A 300 15.87 -29.78 -0.24
CA ASN A 300 17.09 -29.22 -0.77
C ASN A 300 18.05 -30.37 -1.06
N ASP A 301 18.38 -30.60 -2.32
CA ASP A 301 19.41 -31.59 -2.66
C ASP A 301 20.79 -31.00 -2.37
N GLU A 302 21.28 -31.20 -1.14
CA GLU A 302 22.60 -30.72 -0.73
C GLU A 302 23.72 -31.35 -1.55
N CYS A 303 23.53 -32.53 -2.14
CA CYS A 303 24.52 -33.16 -3.01
C CYS A 303 24.74 -32.41 -4.33
N GLN A 304 23.84 -31.49 -4.71
CA GLN A 304 24.08 -30.58 -5.83
C GLN A 304 25.02 -29.43 -5.47
N ILE A 305 25.31 -29.21 -4.18
CA ILE A 305 26.23 -28.18 -3.70
C ILE A 305 27.67 -28.69 -3.88
N PRO A 306 28.49 -28.04 -4.73
CA PRO A 306 29.86 -28.50 -4.96
C PRO A 306 30.69 -28.44 -3.68
N GLY A 307 31.26 -29.60 -3.29
CA GLY A 307 32.13 -29.71 -2.12
C GLY A 307 31.40 -29.98 -0.80
N VAL A 308 30.11 -30.35 -0.82
CA VAL A 308 29.36 -30.69 0.40
C VAL A 308 29.87 -31.98 1.07
N CYS A 309 30.30 -32.96 0.28
CA CYS A 309 30.94 -34.20 0.73
C CYS A 309 32.31 -34.32 0.07
N GLN A 310 33.30 -34.88 0.79
CA GLN A 310 34.63 -35.08 0.25
C GLN A 310 34.68 -36.12 -0.88
N GLN A 311 33.83 -37.16 -0.79
CA GLN A 311 33.82 -38.26 -1.75
C GLN A 311 32.41 -38.52 -2.32
N MET A 312 31.64 -39.41 -1.69
CA MET A 312 30.30 -39.76 -2.17
C MET A 312 29.22 -39.05 -1.35
N CYS A 313 28.13 -38.63 -1.99
CA CYS A 313 26.98 -37.98 -1.36
C CYS A 313 25.70 -38.71 -1.75
N VAL A 314 24.81 -38.93 -0.78
CA VAL A 314 23.47 -39.47 -1.00
C VAL A 314 22.46 -38.52 -0.37
N ASN A 315 21.60 -37.93 -1.21
CA ASN A 315 20.50 -37.09 -0.78
C ASN A 315 19.28 -37.94 -0.38
N TYR A 316 18.59 -37.55 0.67
CA TYR A 316 17.32 -38.12 1.09
C TYR A 316 16.38 -37.00 1.56
N VAL A 317 15.09 -37.29 1.71
CA VAL A 317 14.12 -36.25 2.09
C VAL A 317 14.44 -35.71 3.49
N GLY A 318 14.81 -34.44 3.57
CA GLY A 318 15.18 -33.71 4.78
C GLY A 318 16.67 -33.67 5.10
N GLY A 319 17.54 -34.12 4.19
CA GLY A 319 19.00 -33.94 4.32
C GLY A 319 19.84 -34.90 3.48
N PHE A 320 21.13 -34.99 3.80
CA PHE A 320 22.10 -35.78 3.03
C PHE A 320 23.06 -36.56 3.94
N GLU A 321 23.69 -37.58 3.38
CA GLU A 321 24.73 -38.35 4.04
C GLU A 321 25.95 -38.53 3.13
N CYS A 322 27.15 -38.32 3.70
CA CYS A 322 28.41 -38.52 3.00
C CYS A 322 28.97 -39.92 3.27
N TYR A 323 29.60 -40.50 2.25
CA TYR A 323 30.24 -41.80 2.33
C TYR A 323 31.67 -41.76 1.79
N CYS A 324 32.53 -42.52 2.44
CA CYS A 324 33.91 -42.71 2.01
C CYS A 324 34.06 -44.00 1.19
N THR A 325 34.92 -43.93 0.18
CA THR A 325 35.37 -45.07 -0.61
C THR A 325 36.23 -46.01 0.21
N GLU A 326 36.36 -47.25 -0.26
CA GLU A 326 37.07 -48.31 0.47
C GLU A 326 38.49 -47.90 0.86
N GLY A 327 38.80 -47.99 2.15
CA GLY A 327 40.10 -47.59 2.72
C GLY A 327 40.13 -46.23 3.44
N TYR A 328 39.02 -45.49 3.45
CA TYR A 328 38.84 -44.22 4.18
C TYR A 328 37.70 -44.34 5.20
N GLU A 329 37.80 -43.62 6.32
CA GLU A 329 36.76 -43.56 7.36
C GLU A 329 36.17 -42.15 7.42
N LEU A 330 34.86 -42.06 7.66
CA LEU A 330 34.16 -40.78 7.78
C LEU A 330 34.58 -40.09 9.08
N GLU A 331 35.03 -38.84 8.98
CA GLU A 331 35.40 -38.04 10.14
C GLU A 331 34.17 -37.61 10.97
N ALA A 332 34.42 -37.07 12.16
CA ALA A 332 33.36 -36.65 13.10
C ALA A 332 32.52 -35.47 12.60
N ASP A 333 32.95 -34.78 11.55
CA ASP A 333 32.18 -33.72 10.89
C ASP A 333 31.07 -34.28 9.98
N GLY A 334 31.06 -35.60 9.73
CA GLY A 334 30.09 -36.26 8.86
C GLY A 334 30.25 -35.95 7.37
N ILE A 335 31.35 -35.28 6.97
CA ILE A 335 31.57 -34.73 5.64
C ILE A 335 32.90 -35.20 5.03
N SER A 336 33.94 -35.34 5.88
CA SER A 336 35.32 -35.57 5.45
C SER A 336 35.73 -37.05 5.52
N CYS A 337 36.68 -37.41 4.64
CA CYS A 337 37.31 -38.71 4.45
C CYS A 337 38.83 -38.53 4.23
#